data_AF-A0A4U8W7I8-F1
#
_entry.id   AF-A0A4U8W7I8-F1
#
_cell.length_a   1.000
_cell.length_b   1.000
_cell.length_c   1.000
_cell.angle_alpha   90.00
_cell.angle_beta   90.00
_cell.angle_gamma   90.00
#
_symmetry.space_group_name_H-M   'P 1'
#
loop_
_entity.id
_entity.type
_entity.pdbx_description
1 polymer ?
#
loop_
_entity_poly.entity_id
_entity_poly.type
_entity_poly.pdbx_seq_one_letter_code
_entity_poly.pdbx_strand_id
1 'polypeptide(L)'
;MKNLIAFILSFSCVIVFSQRNIDLKLTEAEKYTNEIIENNSEKILHYYKLNNGILKKINPNNDYEDDDSEIMMSYKIIKRNNKIIYISKSDSFWGMGDWNSSQDFYFDEKGVLLGAVKKEDWFLENKCARQIKYRGIYRNYGKLKLNRVDKFYNENDKEINLDSPSCKKSKNEALENAEATDKINFRDLENFMKAEKIKYYK
;
A
#
# COMPACT_ATOMS: atom_id res chain seq x y z
N MET A 1 28.05 -36.59 5.08
CA MET A 1 27.53 -35.59 6.04
C MET A 1 28.11 -34.19 5.84
N LYS A 2 29.43 -33.99 5.69
CA LYS A 2 30.03 -32.66 5.41
C LYS A 2 29.45 -31.95 4.17
N ASN A 3 29.23 -32.68 3.07
CA ASN A 3 28.67 -32.11 1.83
C ASN A 3 27.19 -31.72 1.96
N LEU A 4 26.42 -32.37 2.83
CA LEU A 4 25.00 -32.05 3.06
C LEU A 4 24.85 -30.77 3.89
N ILE A 5 25.70 -30.61 4.91
CA ILE A 5 25.73 -29.42 5.77
C ILE A 5 26.17 -28.18 4.97
N ALA A 6 27.17 -28.31 4.09
CA ALA A 6 27.60 -27.24 3.20
C ALA A 6 26.51 -26.83 2.18
N PHE A 7 25.72 -27.78 1.68
CA PHE A 7 24.62 -27.53 0.76
C PHE A 7 23.42 -26.84 1.43
N ILE A 8 23.13 -27.18 2.69
CA ILE A 8 22.06 -26.52 3.48
C ILE A 8 22.49 -25.09 3.87
N LEU A 9 23.77 -24.89 4.21
CA LEU A 9 24.32 -23.57 4.54
C LEU A 9 24.37 -22.63 3.32
N SER A 10 24.67 -23.15 2.12
CA SER A 10 24.67 -22.32 0.90
C SER A 10 23.26 -21.88 0.49
N PHE A 11 22.26 -22.76 0.60
CA PHE A 11 20.86 -22.41 0.33
C PHE A 11 20.32 -21.36 1.30
N SER A 12 20.64 -21.47 2.59
CA SER A 12 20.20 -20.50 3.59
C SER A 12 20.86 -19.13 3.42
N CYS A 13 22.13 -19.06 3.01
CA CYS A 13 22.78 -17.80 2.65
C CYS A 13 22.13 -17.11 1.44
N VAL A 14 21.79 -17.84 0.38
CA VAL A 14 21.16 -17.26 -0.82
C VAL A 14 19.78 -16.68 -0.52
N ILE A 15 18.99 -17.36 0.32
CA ILE A 15 17.65 -16.89 0.71
C ILE A 15 17.74 -15.60 1.54
N VAL A 16 18.64 -15.55 2.52
CA VAL A 16 18.82 -14.37 3.38
C VAL A 16 19.38 -13.17 2.59
N PHE A 17 20.29 -13.42 1.64
CA PHE A 17 20.84 -12.36 0.79
C PHE A 17 19.79 -11.80 -0.18
N SER A 18 18.95 -12.67 -0.76
CA SER A 18 17.82 -12.27 -1.59
C SER A 18 16.79 -11.44 -0.81
N GLN A 19 16.54 -11.78 0.46
CA GLN A 19 15.59 -11.07 1.31
C GLN A 19 16.07 -9.66 1.64
N ARG A 20 17.33 -9.50 2.08
CA ARG A 20 17.92 -8.18 2.34
C ARG A 20 17.86 -7.26 1.12
N ASN A 21 18.01 -7.83 -0.09
CA ASN A 21 17.94 -7.06 -1.32
C ASN A 21 16.50 -6.58 -1.64
N ILE A 22 15.47 -7.37 -1.35
CA ILE A 22 14.07 -6.95 -1.54
C ILE A 22 13.70 -5.84 -0.56
N ASP A 23 14.10 -5.96 0.72
CA ASP A 23 13.84 -4.93 1.72
C ASP A 23 14.50 -3.59 1.35
N LEU A 24 15.76 -3.63 0.91
CA LEU A 24 16.46 -2.44 0.42
C LEU A 24 15.73 -1.80 -0.77
N LYS A 25 15.34 -2.60 -1.77
CA LYS A 25 14.59 -2.11 -2.93
C LYS A 25 13.23 -1.52 -2.54
N LEU A 26 12.53 -2.13 -1.59
CA LEU A 26 11.26 -1.60 -1.10
C LEU A 26 11.48 -0.25 -0.42
N THR A 27 12.48 -0.13 0.46
CA THR A 27 12.82 1.14 1.11
C THR A 27 13.23 2.21 0.10
N GLU A 28 13.98 1.86 -0.94
CA GLU A 28 14.33 2.77 -2.04
C GLU A 28 13.09 3.24 -2.82
N ALA A 29 12.17 2.32 -3.13
CA ALA A 29 10.92 2.63 -3.83
C ALA A 29 9.99 3.50 -2.98
N GLU A 30 9.87 3.22 -1.69
CA GLU A 30 9.13 4.03 -0.72
C GLU A 30 9.72 5.44 -0.63
N LYS A 31 11.05 5.55 -0.47
CA LYS A 31 11.74 6.85 -0.40
C LYS A 31 11.52 7.68 -1.65
N TYR A 32 11.76 7.11 -2.82
CA TYR A 32 11.54 7.81 -4.09
C TYR A 32 10.07 8.24 -4.25
N THR A 33 9.13 7.38 -3.87
CA THR A 33 7.70 7.68 -3.94
C THR A 33 7.34 8.87 -3.05
N ASN A 34 7.79 8.89 -1.80
CA ASN A 34 7.54 9.99 -0.88
C ASN A 34 8.13 11.30 -1.38
N GLU A 35 9.36 11.27 -1.93
CA GLU A 35 9.99 12.45 -2.53
C GLU A 35 9.16 13.04 -3.70
N ILE A 36 8.53 12.19 -4.51
CA ILE A 36 7.64 12.62 -5.59
C ILE A 36 6.32 13.18 -5.03
N ILE A 37 5.72 12.50 -4.05
CA ILE A 37 4.46 12.95 -3.44
C ILE A 37 4.61 14.32 -2.78
N GLU A 38 5.71 14.55 -2.08
CA GLU A 38 5.95 15.78 -1.32
C GLU A 38 6.42 16.94 -2.20
N ASN A 39 7.26 16.67 -3.21
CA ASN A 39 8.00 17.72 -3.91
C ASN A 39 7.75 17.80 -5.42
N ASN A 40 7.09 16.81 -6.03
CA ASN A 40 6.91 16.73 -7.48
C ASN A 40 5.53 16.14 -7.87
N SER A 41 4.45 16.75 -7.35
CA SER A 41 3.09 16.26 -7.55
C SER A 41 2.70 16.18 -9.04
N GLU A 42 3.31 16.97 -9.91
CA GLU A 42 3.11 16.95 -11.37
C GLU A 42 3.57 15.66 -12.04
N LYS A 43 4.45 14.88 -11.39
CA LYS A 43 4.92 13.57 -11.88
C LYS A 43 3.95 12.44 -11.53
N ILE A 44 2.91 12.72 -10.75
CA ILE A 44 1.90 11.74 -10.38
C ILE A 44 0.85 11.67 -11.48
N LEU A 45 0.65 10.47 -12.03
CA LEU A 45 -0.47 10.22 -12.93
C LEU A 45 -1.68 9.84 -12.10
N HIS A 46 -2.76 10.60 -12.23
CA HIS A 46 -4.00 10.32 -11.53
C HIS A 46 -5.04 9.71 -12.47
N TYR A 47 -5.79 8.74 -11.96
CA TYR A 47 -6.89 8.09 -12.66
C TYR A 47 -8.09 7.91 -11.74
N TYR A 48 -9.28 7.95 -12.32
CA TYR A 48 -10.51 7.52 -11.68
C TYR A 48 -11.04 6.25 -12.33
N LYS A 49 -11.64 5.38 -11.53
CA LYS A 49 -12.52 4.32 -12.00
C LYS A 49 -13.95 4.72 -11.69
N LEU A 50 -14.76 4.84 -12.72
CA LEU A 50 -16.17 5.17 -12.59
C LEU A 50 -16.97 3.92 -12.19
N ASN A 51 -18.20 4.12 -11.72
CA ASN A 51 -19.15 3.06 -11.33
C ASN A 51 -19.46 2.10 -12.49
N ASN A 52 -19.45 2.59 -13.73
CA ASN A 52 -19.59 1.79 -14.94
C ASN A 52 -18.32 0.97 -15.31
N GLY A 53 -17.25 1.09 -14.51
CA GLY A 53 -15.99 0.36 -14.68
C GLY A 53 -14.95 1.05 -15.56
N ILE A 54 -15.28 2.16 -16.22
CA ILE A 54 -14.36 2.90 -17.10
C ILE A 54 -13.24 3.54 -16.27
N LEU A 55 -12.00 3.43 -16.76
CA LEU A 55 -10.85 4.15 -16.23
C LEU A 55 -10.66 5.45 -17.02
N LYS A 56 -10.63 6.58 -16.30
CA LYS A 56 -10.40 7.91 -16.86
C LYS A 56 -9.12 8.48 -16.27
N LYS A 57 -8.21 8.95 -17.13
CA LYS A 57 -7.04 9.72 -16.69
C LYS A 57 -7.49 11.13 -16.32
N ILE A 58 -7.13 11.58 -15.12
CA ILE A 58 -7.40 12.95 -14.69
C ILE A 58 -6.38 13.88 -15.35
N ASN A 59 -6.88 14.96 -15.93
CA ASN A 59 -6.03 16.05 -16.37
C ASN A 59 -6.18 17.17 -15.34
N PRO A 60 -5.12 17.52 -14.58
CA PRO A 60 -5.22 18.50 -13.48
C PRO A 60 -5.60 19.92 -13.95
N ASN A 61 -5.59 20.17 -15.26
CA ASN A 61 -5.91 21.45 -15.88
C ASN A 61 -7.33 21.52 -16.49
N ASN A 62 -8.18 20.53 -16.26
CA ASN A 62 -9.52 20.50 -16.83
C ASN A 62 -10.55 20.79 -15.74
N ASP A 63 -11.13 21.98 -15.77
CA ASP A 63 -12.14 22.48 -14.83
C ASP A 63 -13.51 21.79 -14.97
N TYR A 64 -13.65 20.84 -15.90
CA TYR A 64 -14.85 20.02 -15.99
C TYR A 64 -14.83 19.01 -14.85
N GLU A 65 -15.53 19.41 -13.78
CA GLU A 65 -16.14 18.57 -12.76
C GLU A 65 -16.79 17.36 -13.46
N ASP A 66 -16.07 16.24 -13.53
CA ASP A 66 -16.74 14.97 -13.64
C ASP A 66 -17.68 14.88 -12.45
N ASP A 67 -18.94 14.49 -12.67
CA ASP A 67 -19.88 14.27 -11.59
C ASP A 67 -19.27 13.26 -10.62
N ASP A 68 -18.73 13.76 -9.51
CA ASP A 68 -17.94 13.00 -8.54
C ASP A 68 -18.76 11.81 -7.97
N SER A 69 -20.08 11.85 -8.11
CA SER A 69 -21.01 10.77 -7.74
C SER A 69 -20.80 9.47 -8.53
N GLU A 70 -20.12 9.54 -9.69
CA GLU A 70 -19.79 8.36 -10.48
C GLU A 70 -18.44 7.74 -10.13
N ILE A 71 -17.60 8.38 -9.30
CA ILE A 71 -16.25 7.88 -9.01
C ILE A 71 -16.32 6.77 -7.95
N MET A 72 -16.01 5.55 -8.38
CA MET A 72 -15.90 4.40 -7.48
C MET A 72 -14.53 4.36 -6.78
N MET A 73 -13.46 4.65 -7.52
CA MET A 73 -12.08 4.54 -7.03
C MET A 73 -11.16 5.57 -7.65
N SER A 74 -10.10 5.94 -6.92
CA SER A 74 -9.02 6.75 -7.44
C SER A 74 -7.69 5.99 -7.41
N TYR A 75 -6.84 6.29 -8.39
CA TYR A 75 -5.51 5.71 -8.52
C TYR A 75 -4.47 6.81 -8.67
N LYS A 76 -3.33 6.63 -8.01
CA LYS A 76 -2.12 7.44 -8.20
C LYS A 76 -1.01 6.53 -8.70
N ILE A 77 -0.32 6.92 -9.75
CA ILE A 77 0.79 6.15 -10.31
C ILE A 77 2.03 7.03 -10.36
N ILE A 78 3.14 6.49 -9.90
CA ILE A 78 4.46 7.11 -10.05
C ILE A 78 5.34 6.20 -10.89
N LYS A 79 6.06 6.83 -11.82
CA LYS A 79 6.98 6.15 -12.73
C LYS A 79 8.41 6.65 -12.55
N ARG A 80 9.37 5.73 -12.67
CA ARG A 80 10.81 6.02 -12.79
C ARG A 80 11.31 5.37 -14.08
N ASN A 81 12.01 6.12 -14.94
CA ASN A 81 12.50 5.61 -16.24
C ASN A 81 11.39 4.97 -17.10
N ASN A 82 10.19 5.57 -17.10
CA ASN A 82 8.99 5.06 -17.76
C ASN A 82 8.50 3.67 -17.26
N LYS A 83 8.98 3.23 -16.09
CA LYS A 83 8.53 2.02 -15.39
C LYS A 83 7.70 2.41 -14.18
N ILE A 84 6.60 1.70 -13.93
CA ILE A 84 5.78 1.92 -12.74
C ILE A 84 6.52 1.34 -11.55
N ILE A 85 6.68 2.17 -10.52
CA ILE A 85 7.31 1.79 -9.26
C ILE A 85 6.32 1.89 -8.09
N TYR A 86 5.19 2.56 -8.31
CA TYR A 86 4.17 2.78 -7.30
C TYR A 86 2.79 2.91 -7.92
N ILE A 87 1.82 2.25 -7.29
CA ILE A 87 0.40 2.45 -7.53
C ILE A 87 -0.26 2.61 -6.16
N SER A 88 -1.00 3.69 -5.95
CA SER A 88 -1.97 3.80 -4.86
C SER A 88 -3.36 3.61 -5.43
N LYS A 89 -4.19 2.85 -4.72
CA LYS A 89 -5.62 2.67 -4.98
C LYS A 89 -6.35 3.15 -3.74
N SER A 90 -7.14 4.21 -3.86
CA SER A 90 -7.99 4.72 -2.79
C SER A 90 -9.45 4.51 -3.16
N ASP A 91 -10.23 4.04 -2.21
CA ASP A 91 -11.67 4.02 -2.37
C ASP A 91 -12.14 5.48 -2.38
N SER A 92 -12.95 5.85 -3.37
CA SER A 92 -13.43 7.22 -3.52
C SER A 92 -14.62 7.43 -2.59
N PHE A 93 -14.35 7.68 -1.32
CA PHE A 93 -15.37 8.09 -0.36
C PHE A 93 -15.37 9.61 -0.22
N TRP A 94 -15.81 10.32 -1.26
CA TRP A 94 -16.11 11.75 -1.11
C TRP A 94 -17.29 11.90 -0.15
N GLY A 95 -17.05 12.53 1.00
CA GLY A 95 -18.07 12.80 2.04
C GLY A 95 -17.66 12.47 3.48
N MET A 96 -16.59 11.69 3.68
CA MET A 96 -16.03 11.43 5.01
C MET A 96 -14.61 11.97 5.08
N GLY A 97 -14.48 13.30 5.21
CA GLY A 97 -13.21 14.04 5.16
C GLY A 97 -12.13 13.62 6.17
N ASP A 98 -12.44 12.70 7.08
CA ASP A 98 -11.50 12.15 8.05
C ASP A 98 -11.29 10.62 7.93
N TRP A 99 -11.89 9.94 6.94
CA TRP A 99 -11.67 8.51 6.71
C TRP A 99 -10.89 8.27 5.43
N ASN A 100 -9.69 7.71 5.55
CA ASN A 100 -8.88 7.30 4.42
C ASN A 100 -8.77 5.78 4.36
N SER A 101 -9.21 5.20 3.24
CA SER A 101 -8.94 3.80 2.88
C SER A 101 -8.14 3.75 1.60
N SER A 102 -6.91 3.22 1.67
CA SER A 102 -6.06 3.09 0.49
C SER A 102 -5.17 1.85 0.53
N GLN A 103 -4.73 1.43 -0.65
CA GLN A 103 -3.81 0.32 -0.88
C GLN A 103 -2.67 0.84 -1.74
N ASP A 104 -1.48 0.84 -1.18
CA ASP A 104 -0.26 1.20 -1.89
C ASP A 104 0.49 -0.06 -2.32
N PHE A 105 1.03 -0.03 -3.53
CA PHE A 105 1.77 -1.13 -4.13
C PHE A 105 3.09 -0.61 -4.66
N TYR A 106 4.20 -1.26 -4.29
CA TYR A 106 5.54 -0.86 -4.65
C TYR A 106 6.19 -1.91 -5.55
N PHE A 107 6.83 -1.45 -6.61
CA PHE A 107 7.43 -2.31 -7.63
C PHE A 107 8.88 -1.93 -7.90
N ASP A 108 9.69 -2.90 -8.30
CA ASP A 108 11.01 -2.61 -8.85
C ASP A 108 10.93 -2.18 -10.33
N GLU A 109 12.05 -1.72 -10.89
CA GLU A 109 12.11 -1.28 -12.29
C GLU A 109 11.83 -2.40 -13.32
N LYS A 110 11.82 -3.66 -12.88
CA LYS A 110 11.44 -4.82 -13.71
C LYS A 110 9.93 -5.11 -13.64
N GLY A 111 9.19 -4.41 -12.78
CA GLY A 111 7.76 -4.58 -12.56
C GLY A 111 7.41 -5.66 -11.55
N VAL A 112 8.37 -6.11 -10.73
CA VAL A 112 8.14 -7.10 -9.67
C VAL A 112 7.55 -6.41 -8.44
N LEU A 113 6.46 -6.95 -7.88
CA LEU A 113 5.88 -6.44 -6.64
C LEU A 113 6.83 -6.70 -5.45
N LEU A 114 7.30 -5.61 -4.83
CA LEU A 114 8.19 -5.62 -3.67
C LEU A 114 7.41 -5.70 -2.36
N GLY A 115 6.29 -4.98 -2.29
CA GLY A 115 5.46 -4.91 -1.10
C GLY A 115 4.19 -4.11 -1.34
N ALA A 116 3.28 -4.18 -0.39
CA ALA A 116 2.04 -3.42 -0.41
C ALA A 116 1.66 -2.96 1.00
N VAL A 117 0.95 -1.84 1.10
CA VAL A 117 0.51 -1.25 2.36
C VAL A 117 -0.98 -0.96 2.27
N LYS A 118 -1.79 -1.61 3.10
CA LYS A 118 -3.19 -1.21 3.32
C LYS A 118 -3.21 -0.14 4.39
N LYS A 119 -3.87 0.98 4.13
CA LYS A 119 -4.10 2.07 5.07
C LYS A 119 -5.59 2.19 5.33
N GLU A 120 -5.95 2.29 6.60
CA GLU A 120 -7.31 2.58 7.04
C GLU A 120 -7.26 3.56 8.19
N ASP A 121 -8.20 4.49 8.22
CA ASP A 121 -8.37 5.37 9.37
C ASP A 121 -9.65 5.00 10.12
N TRP A 122 -9.60 4.90 11.44
CA TRP A 122 -10.76 4.59 12.26
C TRP A 122 -10.96 5.59 13.38
N PHE A 123 -12.22 5.81 13.70
CA PHE A 123 -12.64 6.46 14.93
C PHE A 123 -13.11 5.39 15.89
N LEU A 124 -12.37 5.17 16.97
CA LEU A 124 -12.79 4.23 18.00
C LEU A 124 -13.63 4.93 19.06
N GLU A 125 -14.51 4.23 19.76
CA GLU A 125 -15.27 4.84 20.87
C GLU A 125 -14.38 5.10 22.10
N ASN A 126 -13.45 4.18 22.37
CA ASN A 126 -12.61 4.20 23.58
C ASN A 126 -11.19 4.69 23.28
N LYS A 127 -11.07 5.97 22.94
CA LYS A 127 -9.92 6.55 22.23
C LYS A 127 -8.62 6.64 23.03
N CYS A 128 -7.60 5.92 22.58
CA CYS A 128 -6.20 6.23 22.90
C CYS A 128 -5.61 7.37 22.04
N ALA A 129 -6.28 7.69 20.95
CA ALA A 129 -5.97 8.75 19.99
C ALA A 129 -7.28 9.23 19.37
N ARG A 130 -7.34 10.48 18.90
CA ARG A 130 -8.58 11.06 18.33
C ARG A 130 -9.07 10.23 17.13
N GLN A 131 -8.11 9.69 16.39
CA GLN A 131 -8.22 8.83 15.23
C GLN A 131 -7.08 7.82 15.29
N ILE A 132 -7.35 6.57 14.92
CA ILE A 132 -6.32 5.55 14.75
C ILE A 132 -6.12 5.32 13.26
N LYS A 133 -4.91 5.55 12.79
CA LYS A 133 -4.50 5.24 11.42
C LYS A 133 -3.83 3.86 11.43
N TYR A 134 -4.50 2.86 10.88
CA TYR A 134 -3.96 1.53 10.70
C TYR A 134 -3.16 1.43 9.41
N ARG A 135 -2.06 0.68 9.49
CA ARG A 135 -1.28 0.24 8.33
C ARG A 135 -1.00 -1.25 8.40
N GLY A 136 -1.66 -2.02 7.53
CA GLY A 136 -1.32 -3.41 7.26
C GLY A 136 -0.21 -3.46 6.23
N ILE A 137 1.02 -3.76 6.66
CA ILE A 137 2.21 -3.77 5.81
C ILE A 137 2.48 -5.19 5.33
N TYR A 138 2.37 -5.43 4.04
CA TYR A 138 2.55 -6.73 3.40
C TYR A 138 3.87 -6.74 2.65
N ARG A 139 4.83 -7.52 3.14
CA ARG A 139 6.17 -7.60 2.55
C ARG A 139 6.42 -8.95 1.92
N ASN A 140 6.99 -8.92 0.71
CA ASN A 140 7.40 -10.12 -0.01
C ASN A 140 8.81 -10.52 0.40
N TYR A 141 8.94 -11.27 1.49
CA TYR A 141 10.23 -11.78 1.98
C TYR A 141 10.74 -12.98 1.16
N GLY A 142 10.66 -12.94 -0.17
CA GLY A 142 11.03 -14.07 -1.04
C GLY A 142 10.24 -15.35 -0.74
N LYS A 143 9.02 -15.19 -0.23
CA LYS A 143 8.11 -16.28 0.15
C LYS A 143 6.86 -16.19 -0.71
N LEU A 144 6.23 -17.33 -0.99
CA LEU A 144 4.95 -17.40 -1.72
C LEU A 144 3.80 -16.63 -1.04
N LYS A 145 3.96 -16.26 0.24
CA LYS A 145 2.97 -15.50 1.01
C LYS A 145 3.63 -14.25 1.58
N LEU A 146 2.95 -13.12 1.40
CA LEU A 146 3.32 -11.85 2.00
C LEU A 146 3.20 -11.96 3.52
N ASN A 147 4.22 -11.50 4.24
CA ASN A 147 4.12 -11.37 5.70
C ASN A 147 3.43 -10.05 6.01
N ARG A 148 2.35 -10.10 6.80
CA ARG A 148 1.61 -8.92 7.25
C ARG A 148 2.16 -8.47 8.60
N VAL A 149 2.51 -7.20 8.71
CA VAL A 149 2.83 -6.55 9.97
C VAL A 149 1.87 -5.39 10.14
N ASP A 150 1.12 -5.44 11.23
CA ASP A 150 0.11 -4.45 11.56
C ASP A 150 0.74 -3.33 12.40
N LYS A 151 0.55 -2.09 11.97
CA LYS A 151 1.00 -0.90 12.70
C LYS A 151 -0.16 0.07 12.90
N PHE A 152 -0.13 0.77 14.01
CA PHE A 152 -1.16 1.73 14.41
C PHE A 152 -0.50 3.07 14.69
N TYR A 153 -1.09 4.15 14.21
CA TYR A 153 -0.60 5.51 14.41
C TYR A 153 -1.74 6.40 14.93
N ASN A 154 -1.40 7.49 15.60
CA ASN A 154 -2.36 8.52 15.97
C ASN A 154 -2.57 9.54 14.84
N GLU A 155 -3.41 10.54 15.09
CA GLU A 155 -3.71 11.62 14.14
C GLU A 155 -2.47 12.40 13.67
N ASN A 156 -1.41 12.43 14.47
CA ASN A 156 -0.13 13.10 14.20
C ASN A 156 0.93 12.17 13.57
N ASP A 157 0.52 11.02 13.05
CA ASP A 157 1.39 10.01 12.42
C ASP A 157 2.48 9.45 13.34
N LYS A 158 2.27 9.52 14.67
CA LYS A 158 3.13 8.84 15.65
C LYS A 158 2.63 7.43 15.89
N GLU A 159 3.53 6.45 15.81
CA GLU A 159 3.21 5.04 16.10
C GLU A 159 2.72 4.89 17.54
N ILE A 160 1.61 4.18 17.73
CA ILE A 160 1.01 3.89 19.03
C ILE A 160 1.20 2.41 19.38
N ASN A 161 1.54 2.15 20.64
CA ASN A 161 1.57 0.81 21.17
C ASN A 161 0.21 0.47 21.80
N LEU A 162 -0.52 -0.49 21.22
CA LEU A 162 -1.82 -0.93 21.74
C LEU A 162 -1.72 -1.62 23.11
N ASP A 163 -0.54 -2.11 23.50
CA ASP A 163 -0.29 -2.68 24.83
C ASP A 163 -0.03 -1.61 25.90
N SER A 164 0.08 -0.33 25.53
CA SER A 164 0.28 0.74 26.50
C SER A 164 -0.96 0.93 27.40
N PRO A 165 -0.79 1.38 28.65
CA PRO A 165 -1.92 1.61 29.56
C PRO A 165 -2.99 2.55 28.98
N SER A 166 -2.60 3.55 28.19
CA SER A 166 -3.50 4.48 27.52
C SER A 166 -4.34 3.85 26.40
N CYS A 167 -3.92 2.70 25.87
CA CYS A 167 -4.61 1.97 24.81
C CYS A 167 -5.42 0.76 25.30
N LYS A 168 -5.42 0.47 26.60
CA LYS A 168 -6.05 -0.74 27.14
C LYS A 168 -7.53 -0.90 26.76
N LYS A 169 -8.26 0.22 26.64
CA LYS A 169 -9.69 0.22 26.30
C LYS A 169 -9.96 0.15 24.79
N SER A 170 -9.08 0.70 23.96
CA SER A 170 -9.20 0.67 22.48
C SER A 170 -8.62 -0.60 21.86
N LYS A 171 -7.76 -1.34 22.57
CA LYS A 171 -6.97 -2.43 21.99
C LYS A 171 -7.82 -3.47 21.25
N ASN A 172 -8.86 -4.00 21.89
CA ASN A 172 -9.67 -5.07 21.28
C ASN A 172 -10.37 -4.57 20.03
N GLU A 173 -11.02 -3.42 20.10
CA GLU A 173 -11.71 -2.77 18.98
C GLU A 173 -10.74 -2.48 17.81
N ALA A 174 -9.53 -1.99 18.10
CA ALA A 174 -8.50 -1.74 17.08
C ALA A 174 -8.03 -3.02 16.38
N LEU A 175 -7.87 -4.12 17.12
CA LEU A 175 -7.45 -5.41 16.58
C LEU A 175 -8.59 -6.07 15.78
N GLU A 176 -9.81 -6.04 16.29
CA GLU A 176 -11.01 -6.54 15.58
C GLU A 176 -11.20 -5.79 14.25
N ASN A 177 -11.08 -4.46 14.24
CA ASN A 177 -11.14 -3.66 13.02
C ASN A 177 -10.00 -4.02 12.05
N ALA A 178 -8.77 -4.24 12.54
CA ALA A 178 -7.64 -4.66 11.71
C ALA A 178 -7.85 -6.05 11.08
N GLU A 179 -8.50 -6.97 11.79
CA GLU A 179 -8.85 -8.30 11.29
C GLU A 179 -10.03 -8.26 10.30
N ALA A 180 -11.02 -7.42 10.57
CA ALA A 180 -12.19 -7.23 9.71
C ALA A 180 -11.88 -6.43 8.44
N THR A 181 -10.79 -5.65 8.45
CA THR A 181 -10.34 -4.89 7.28
C THR A 181 -10.03 -5.83 6.12
N ASP A 182 -10.63 -5.54 4.97
CA ASP A 182 -10.38 -6.29 3.76
C ASP A 182 -8.89 -6.42 3.47
N LYS A 183 -8.48 -7.67 3.21
CA LYS A 183 -7.12 -7.97 2.77
C LYS A 183 -6.90 -7.34 1.39
N ILE A 184 -5.64 -7.03 1.10
CA ILE A 184 -5.25 -6.43 -0.18
C ILE A 184 -5.80 -7.28 -1.34
N ASN A 185 -6.61 -6.65 -2.19
CA ASN A 185 -7.24 -7.30 -3.34
C ASN A 185 -6.37 -7.12 -4.59
N PHE A 186 -5.45 -8.06 -4.80
CA PHE A 186 -4.57 -8.06 -5.97
C PHE A 186 -5.32 -8.15 -7.31
N ARG A 187 -6.56 -8.68 -7.34
CA ARG A 187 -7.32 -8.84 -8.59
C ARG A 187 -7.71 -7.50 -9.20
N ASP A 188 -8.06 -6.51 -8.39
CA ASP A 188 -8.43 -5.19 -8.89
C ASP A 188 -7.21 -4.49 -9.50
N LEU A 189 -6.06 -4.60 -8.84
CA LEU A 189 -4.78 -4.12 -9.35
C LEU A 189 -4.41 -4.80 -10.67
N GLU A 190 -4.53 -6.12 -10.75
CA GLU A 190 -4.29 -6.86 -12.00
C GLU A 190 -5.20 -6.41 -13.13
N ASN A 191 -6.49 -6.20 -12.84
CA ASN A 191 -7.46 -5.73 -13.83
C ASN A 191 -7.13 -4.33 -14.32
N PHE A 192 -6.76 -3.42 -13.40
CA PHE A 192 -6.26 -2.09 -13.72
C PHE A 192 -5.01 -2.15 -14.60
N MET A 193 -4.02 -2.95 -14.20
CA MET A 193 -2.78 -3.13 -14.97
C MET A 193 -3.04 -3.70 -16.37
N LYS A 194 -3.96 -4.67 -16.51
CA LYS A 194 -4.36 -5.23 -17.80
C LYS A 194 -5.03 -4.18 -18.69
N ALA A 195 -5.96 -3.39 -18.15
CA ALA A 195 -6.65 -2.34 -18.89
C ALA A 195 -5.65 -1.30 -19.45
N GLU A 196 -4.67 -0.91 -18.64
CA GLU A 196 -3.62 0.04 -19.03
C GLU A 196 -2.44 -0.59 -19.79
N LYS A 197 -2.54 -1.89 -20.15
CA LYS A 197 -1.48 -2.66 -20.83
C LYS A 197 -0.12 -2.59 -20.10
N ILE A 198 -0.16 -2.49 -18.78
CA ILE A 198 1.00 -2.51 -17.90
C ILE A 198 1.46 -3.96 -17.75
N LYS A 199 2.71 -4.27 -18.10
CA LYS A 199 3.31 -5.60 -17.92
C LYS A 199 3.52 -5.89 -16.43
N TYR A 200 2.98 -7.00 -15.95
CA TYR A 200 3.31 -7.61 -14.66
C TYR A 200 3.82 -9.05 -14.91
N TYR A 201 4.90 -9.46 -14.25
CA TYR A 201 5.39 -10.85 -14.28
C TYR A 201 5.00 -11.55 -12.97
N LYS A 202 4.39 -12.73 -13.12
CA LYS A 202 3.90 -13.61 -12.03
C LYS A 202 4.90 -13.80 -10.90
#